data_AF-A0A2Z4UTH4-F1
#
_entry.id   AF-A0A2Z4UTH4-F1
#
_cell.length_a   1.000
_cell.length_b   1.000
_cell.length_c   1.000
_cell.angle_alpha   90.00
_cell.angle_beta   90.00
_cell.angle_gamma   90.00
#
_symmetry.space_group_name_H-M   'P 1'
#
loop_
_entity.id
_entity.type
_entity.pdbx_description
1 polymer ?
#
loop_
_entity_poly.entity_id
_entity_poly.type
_entity_poly.pdbx_seq_one_letter_code
_entity_poly.pdbx_strand_id
1 'polypeptide(L)'
;MRAQLLRLLEATDLPVLSLGIIPARARLPVHPGGGFSVFDDSRVEVEGYRGAETIKDQDRLALLRRAFGRLQPSTVNGQASRDLIESALATTWVAGLRGG
;
A
#
# COMPACT_ATOMS: atom_id res chain seq x y z
N MET A 1 10.88 3.26 -11.83
CA MET A 1 9.65 2.50 -11.45
C MET A 1 9.83 0.99 -11.54
N ARG A 2 10.28 0.40 -12.66
CA ARG A 2 10.45 -1.06 -12.81
C ARG A 2 11.14 -1.77 -11.63
N ALA A 3 12.29 -1.26 -11.16
CA ALA A 3 13.03 -1.86 -10.05
C ALA A 3 12.23 -1.91 -8.74
N GLN A 4 11.38 -0.91 -8.47
CA GLN A 4 10.52 -0.90 -7.28
C GLN A 4 9.41 -1.95 -7.37
N LEU A 5 8.83 -2.14 -8.56
CA LEU A 5 7.82 -3.17 -8.78
C LEU A 5 8.42 -4.59 -8.64
N LEU A 6 9.63 -4.81 -9.15
CA LEU A 6 10.34 -6.07 -8.92
C LEU A 6 10.61 -6.31 -7.44
N ARG A 7 11.04 -5.27 -6.71
CA ARG A 7 11.24 -5.36 -5.26
C ARG A 7 9.95 -5.72 -4.51
N LEU A 8 8.81 -5.16 -4.92
CA LEU A 8 7.51 -5.53 -4.35
C LEU A 8 7.15 -6.99 -4.66
N LEU A 9 7.40 -7.45 -5.88
CA LEU A 9 7.14 -8.83 -6.28
C LEU A 9 7.96 -9.83 -5.43
N GLU A 10 9.27 -9.59 -5.30
CA GLU A 10 10.14 -10.38 -4.41
C GLU A 10 9.65 -10.37 -2.96
N ALA A 11 9.18 -9.22 -2.46
CA ALA A 11 8.71 -9.10 -1.10
C ALA A 11 7.46 -9.96 -0.83
N THR A 12 6.61 -10.20 -1.84
CA THR A 12 5.42 -11.05 -1.68
C THR A 12 5.74 -12.53 -1.40
N ASP A 13 6.99 -12.96 -1.57
CA ASP A 13 7.45 -14.31 -1.19
C ASP A 13 7.82 -14.44 0.30
N LEU A 14 7.86 -13.33 1.05
CA LEU A 14 8.19 -13.34 2.47
C LEU A 14 7.00 -13.85 3.32
N PRO A 15 7.17 -14.89 4.14
CA PRO A 15 6.07 -15.49 4.92
C PRO A 15 5.49 -14.55 5.99
N VAL A 16 6.26 -13.53 6.39
CA VAL A 16 5.87 -12.52 7.39
C VAL A 16 5.24 -11.28 6.76
N LEU A 17 5.10 -11.23 5.43
CA LEU A 17 4.54 -10.09 4.72
C LEU A 17 3.17 -10.42 4.13
N SER A 18 2.20 -9.56 4.37
CA SER A 18 0.95 -9.51 3.60
C SER A 18 0.91 -8.23 2.80
N LEU A 19 0.85 -8.35 1.46
CA LEU A 19 0.75 -7.21 0.56
C LEU A 19 -0.64 -7.11 -0.06
N GLY A 20 -1.38 -6.08 0.35
CA GLY A 20 -2.64 -5.67 -0.25
C GLY A 20 -2.44 -4.48 -1.20
N ILE A 21 -3.06 -4.55 -2.38
CA ILE A 21 -3.06 -3.46 -3.38
C ILE A 21 -4.49 -3.00 -3.56
N ILE A 22 -4.74 -1.69 -3.52
CA ILE A 22 -6.04 -1.13 -3.92
C ILE A 22 -5.97 -0.82 -5.42
N PRO A 23 -6.74 -1.53 -6.28
CA PRO A 23 -6.78 -1.21 -7.70
C PRO A 23 -7.31 0.21 -7.92
N ALA A 24 -6.79 0.91 -8.95
CA ALA A 24 -7.22 2.29 -9.25
C ALA A 24 -8.72 2.46 -9.53
N ARG A 25 -9.42 1.38 -9.91
CA ARG A 25 -10.87 1.35 -10.16
C ARG A 25 -11.70 0.89 -8.97
N ALA A 26 -11.06 0.53 -7.85
CA ALA A 26 -11.78 0.05 -6.68
C ALA A 26 -12.59 1.18 -6.03
N ARG A 27 -13.76 0.85 -5.50
CA ARG A 27 -14.54 1.79 -4.70
C ARG A 27 -13.81 2.04 -3.37
N LEU A 28 -13.61 3.31 -3.05
CA LEU A 28 -13.00 3.75 -1.80
C LEU A 28 -14.09 4.21 -0.82
N PRO A 29 -14.31 3.51 0.30
CA PRO A 29 -15.31 3.92 1.29
C PRO A 29 -14.84 5.10 2.16
N VAL A 30 -13.54 5.40 2.15
CA VAL A 30 -12.92 6.58 2.76
C VAL A 30 -11.79 7.07 1.85
N HIS A 31 -11.48 8.36 1.90
CA HIS A 31 -10.32 8.90 1.19
C HIS A 31 -9.02 8.37 1.82
N PRO A 32 -8.09 7.77 1.05
CA PRO A 32 -6.78 7.39 1.57
C PRO A 32 -6.01 8.67 1.88
N GLY A 33 -5.79 8.94 3.17
CA GLY A 33 -5.02 10.09 3.63
C GLY A 33 -3.52 9.95 3.34
N GLY A 34 -2.70 10.69 4.08
CA GLY A 34 -1.25 10.46 4.09
C GLY A 34 -0.91 9.04 4.55
N GLY A 35 0.26 8.54 4.12
CA GLY A 35 0.77 7.25 4.56
C GLY A 35 1.04 7.22 6.07
N PHE A 36 0.71 6.11 6.71
CA PHE A 36 1.00 5.88 8.12
C PHE A 36 1.35 4.42 8.39
N SER A 37 2.08 4.19 9.48
CA SER A 37 2.48 2.86 9.95
C SER A 37 1.98 2.64 11.37
N VAL A 38 1.32 1.50 11.62
CA VAL A 38 0.85 1.10 12.95
C VAL A 38 1.80 0.06 13.53
N PHE A 39 2.20 0.23 14.79
CA PHE A 39 3.11 -0.66 15.52
C PHE A 39 2.43 -1.17 16.80
N ASP A 40 2.38 -2.50 16.95
CA ASP A 40 1.95 -3.22 18.16
C ASP A 40 0.67 -2.68 18.81
N ASP A 41 -0.27 -2.17 18.00
CA ASP A 41 -1.50 -1.51 18.44
C ASP A 41 -1.33 -0.36 19.45
N SER A 42 -0.11 0.15 19.65
CA SER A 42 0.23 1.12 20.69
C SER A 42 0.82 2.42 20.15
N ARG A 43 1.24 2.43 18.88
CA ARG A 43 1.83 3.59 18.23
C ARG A 43 1.49 3.66 16.74
N VAL A 44 1.21 4.87 16.26
CA VAL A 44 1.15 5.17 14.83
C VAL A 44 2.19 6.23 14.47
N GLU A 45 2.89 6.03 13.36
CA GLU A 45 3.75 7.04 12.75
C GLU A 45 3.11 7.54 11.47
N VAL A 46 2.90 8.86 11.38
CA VAL A 46 2.31 9.51 10.19
C VAL A 46 3.39 10.34 9.52
N GLU A 47 3.66 10.07 8.25
CA GLU A 47 4.63 10.86 7.48
C GLU A 47 3.99 12.19 7.05
N GLY A 48 4.74 13.28 7.20
CA GLY A 48 4.32 14.61 6.77
C GLY A 48 5.50 15.46 6.33
N TYR A 49 5.22 16.52 5.57
CA TYR A 49 6.25 17.44 5.05
C TYR A 49 7.06 18.15 6.14
N ARG A 50 6.50 18.26 7.35
CA ARG A 50 7.16 18.87 8.52
C ARG A 50 7.93 17.86 9.37
N GLY A 51 8.00 16.61 8.93
CA GLY A 51 8.53 15.48 9.69
C GLY A 51 7.44 14.47 10.05
N ALA A 52 7.88 13.33 10.58
CA ALA A 52 6.98 12.29 11.04
C ALA A 52 6.34 12.67 12.39
N GLU A 53 5.03 12.47 12.53
CA GLU A 53 4.31 12.58 13.80
C GLU A 53 4.21 11.19 14.45
N THR A 54 4.60 11.07 15.72
CA THR A 54 4.35 9.87 16.53
C THR A 54 3.10 10.04 17.37
N ILE A 55 2.12 9.16 17.19
CA ILE A 55 0.82 9.18 17.87
C ILE A 55 0.73 7.97 18.82
N LYS A 56 0.46 8.22 20.10
CA LYS A 56 0.20 7.22 21.15
C LYS A 56 -1.17 7.36 21.83
N ASP A 57 -1.87 8.44 21.49
CA ASP A 57 -3.23 8.70 21.98
C ASP A 57 -4.22 7.63 21.47
N GLN A 58 -4.94 7.01 22.39
CA GLN A 58 -5.74 5.82 22.08
C GLN A 58 -6.91 6.11 21.12
N ASP A 59 -7.54 7.28 21.25
CA ASP A 59 -8.65 7.66 20.37
C ASP A 59 -8.16 7.93 18.95
N ARG A 60 -7.02 8.61 18.80
CA ARG A 60 -6.37 8.82 17.49
C ARG A 60 -5.90 7.50 16.88
N LEU A 61 -5.37 6.58 17.67
CA LEU A 61 -5.01 5.23 17.23
C LEU A 61 -6.24 4.47 16.70
N ALA A 62 -7.34 4.46 17.45
CA ALA A 62 -8.59 3.82 17.05
C ALA A 62 -9.14 4.40 15.74
N LEU A 63 -9.06 5.73 15.56
CA LEU A 63 -9.47 6.40 14.33
C LEU A 63 -8.67 5.93 13.10
N LEU A 64 -7.33 5.92 13.20
CA LEU A 64 -6.47 5.52 12.08
C LEU A 64 -6.62 4.04 11.75
N ARG A 65 -6.74 3.17 12.77
CA ARG A 65 -7.06 1.74 12.58
C ARG A 65 -8.40 1.54 11.89
N ARG A 66 -9.42 2.32 12.26
CA ARG A 66 -10.74 2.27 11.61
C ARG A 66 -10.66 2.73 10.15
N ALA A 67 -9.87 3.76 9.86
CA ALA A 67 -9.64 4.21 8.48
C ALA A 67 -8.95 3.11 7.65
N PHE A 68 -7.89 2.48 8.19
CA PHE A 68 -7.22 1.35 7.56
C PHE A 68 -8.18 0.18 7.30
N GLY A 69 -8.92 -0.24 8.33
CA GLY A 69 -9.88 -1.34 8.24
C GLY A 69 -11.03 -1.08 7.27
N ARG A 70 -11.36 0.20 7.00
CA ARG A 70 -12.33 0.56 5.96
C ARG A 70 -11.75 0.42 4.55
N LEU A 71 -10.45 0.60 4.37
CA LEU A 71 -9.80 0.45 3.07
C LEU A 71 -9.46 -1.01 2.75
N GLN A 72 -9.26 -1.85 3.77
CA GLN A 72 -8.88 -3.25 3.61
C GLN A 72 -9.82 -4.06 2.69
N PRO A 73 -11.17 -3.93 2.74
CA PRO A 73 -12.05 -4.64 1.81
C PRO A 73 -11.90 -4.24 0.33
N SER A 74 -11.27 -3.09 0.06
CA SER A 74 -10.99 -2.61 -1.29
C SER A 74 -9.65 -3.12 -1.83
N THR A 75 -8.89 -3.91 -1.05
CA THR A 75 -7.60 -4.48 -1.49
C THR A 75 -7.78 -5.82 -2.17
N VAL A 76 -6.94 -6.09 -3.16
CA VAL A 76 -6.62 -7.45 -3.62
C VAL A 76 -5.34 -7.91 -2.93
N ASN A 77 -5.27 -9.19 -2.60
CA ASN A 77 -4.16 -9.79 -1.84
C ASN A 77 -3.72 -11.11 -2.51
N GLY A 78 -2.59 -11.66 -2.09
CA GLY A 78 -2.08 -12.95 -2.59
C GLY A 78 -1.78 -12.93 -4.09
N GLN A 79 -2.23 -13.96 -4.82
CA GLN A 79 -1.96 -14.05 -6.26
C GLN A 79 -2.50 -12.83 -7.03
N ALA A 80 -3.68 -12.34 -6.66
CA ALA A 80 -4.29 -11.19 -7.35
C ALA A 80 -3.47 -9.89 -7.21
N SER A 81 -2.74 -9.70 -6.10
CA SER A 81 -1.83 -8.54 -6.00
C SER A 81 -0.54 -8.75 -6.80
N ARG A 82 -0.01 -9.99 -6.88
CA ARG A 82 1.12 -10.32 -7.77
C ARG A 82 0.76 -10.07 -9.24
N ASP A 83 -0.40 -10.55 -9.68
CA ASP A 83 -0.86 -10.39 -11.07
C ASP A 83 -0.94 -8.92 -11.48
N LEU A 84 -1.37 -8.04 -10.57
CA LEU A 84 -1.39 -6.58 -10.82
C LEU A 84 0.02 -6.00 -10.98
N ILE A 85 0.99 -6.43 -10.16
CA ILE A 85 2.38 -5.98 -10.25
C ILE A 85 3.00 -6.43 -11.58
N GLU A 86 2.78 -7.68 -11.97
CA GLU A 86 3.27 -8.25 -13.24
C GLU A 86 2.65 -7.54 -14.45
N SER A 87 1.34 -7.27 -14.41
CA SER A 87 0.66 -6.49 -15.46
C SER A 87 1.25 -5.08 -15.60
N ALA A 88 1.60 -4.42 -14.50
CA ALA A 88 2.22 -3.10 -14.52
C ALA A 88 3.65 -3.14 -15.09
N LEU A 89 4.42 -4.19 -14.75
CA LEU A 89 5.76 -4.43 -15.31
C LEU A 89 5.72 -4.64 -16.83
N ALA A 90 4.75 -5.43 -17.32
CA ALA A 90 4.58 -5.68 -18.76
C ALA A 90 4.20 -4.40 -19.52
N THR A 91 3.30 -3.59 -18.97
CA THR A 91 2.87 -2.32 -19.60
C THR A 91 4.01 -1.31 -19.68
N THR A 92 4.85 -1.24 -18.64
CA THR A 92 6.03 -0.35 -18.61
C THR A 92 7.04 -0.72 -19.70
N TRP A 93 7.08 -1.99 -20.12
CA TRP A 93 7.97 -2.49 -21.16
C TRP A 93 7.52 -2.06 -22.58
N VAL A 94 6.21 -2.06 -22.83
CA VAL A 94 5.64 -1.65 -24.13
C VAL A 94 5.86 -0.16 -24.41
N ALA A 95 5.86 0.69 -23.38
CA ALA A 95 6.15 2.12 -23.53
C ALA A 95 7.61 2.40 -23.97
N GLY A 96 8.56 1.52 -23.63
CA GLY A 96 9.97 1.66 -24.04
C GLY A 96 10.25 1.30 -25.50
N LEU A 97 9.38 0.55 -26.17
CA LEU A 97 9.54 0.14 -27.58
C LEU A 97 8.88 1.10 -28.59
N ARG A 98 8.19 2.14 -28.13
CA ARG A 98 7.55 3.16 -28.99
C ARG A 98 8.32 4.49 -29.05
N GLY A 99 9.53 4.54 -28.49
CA GLY A 99 10.37 5.74 -28.45
C GLY A 99 11.77 5.51 -29.00
N GLY A 100 11.88 4.81 -30.13
CA GLY A 100 13.13 4.63 -30.90
C GLY A 100 12.91 4.92 -32.37
#